data_AF-A0A2P6Q7L8-F1
#
_entry.id   AF-A0A2P6Q7L8-F1
#
_cell.length_a   1.000
_cell.length_b   1.000
_cell.length_c   1.000
_cell.angle_alpha   90.00
_cell.angle_beta   90.00
_cell.angle_gamma   90.00
#
_symmetry.space_group_name_H-M   'P 1'
#
loop_
_entity.id
_entity.type
_entity.pdbx_description
1 polymer ?
#
loop_
_entity_poly.entity_id
_entity_poly.type
_entity_poly.pdbx_seq_one_letter_code
_entity_poly.pdbx_strand_id
1 'polypeptide(L)'
;MKEKRYSKECAEDVMKSLDLPIDQIKKCMANPEDDVEKEVLKAEQEIQVGRGSRGDVTILPTLVLKNVQYRGKLERSGVLKAVCAGFKETTEPQICLNGGEPFEVWIMYLKGINKTYSL
;
A
#
# COMPACT_ATOMS: atom_id res chain seq x y z
N MET A 1 -10.16 15.02 0.32
CA MET A 1 -9.76 16.30 -0.30
C MET A 1 -10.96 17.07 -0.90
N LYS A 2 -12.09 17.17 -0.19
CA LYS A 2 -13.30 17.83 -0.76
C LYS A 2 -13.17 19.35 -0.84
N GLU A 3 -12.32 19.94 0.01
CA GLU A 3 -12.15 21.40 0.11
C GLU A 3 -10.92 21.94 -0.65
N LYS A 4 -10.16 21.10 -1.36
CA LYS A 4 -8.96 21.48 -2.13
C LYS A 4 -7.94 22.37 -1.36
N ARG A 5 -7.85 22.20 -0.04
CA ARG A 5 -6.85 22.90 0.78
C ARG A 5 -5.49 22.23 0.58
N TYR A 6 -4.72 22.72 -0.40
CA TYR A 6 -3.33 22.31 -0.66
C TYR A 6 -2.39 23.40 -0.14
N SER A 7 -2.47 23.68 1.15
CA SER A 7 -1.68 24.71 1.79
C SER A 7 -0.74 24.11 2.83
N LYS A 8 0.31 24.86 3.17
CA LYS A 8 1.26 24.47 4.20
C LYS A 8 0.57 24.28 5.55
N GLU A 9 -0.39 25.15 5.87
CA GLU A 9 -1.19 25.08 7.09
C GLU A 9 -2.00 23.79 7.15
N CYS A 10 -2.60 23.37 6.02
CA CYS A 10 -3.33 22.11 5.95
C CYS A 10 -2.43 20.90 6.23
N ALA A 11 -1.21 20.89 5.68
CA ALA A 11 -0.24 19.83 5.96
C ALA A 11 0.18 19.83 7.44
N GLU A 12 0.41 21.01 8.03
CA GLU A 12 0.75 21.15 9.45
C GLU A 12 -0.38 20.70 10.38
N ASP A 13 -1.63 21.03 10.08
CA ASP A 13 -2.78 20.59 10.89
C ASP A 13 -2.94 19.06 10.84
N VAL A 14 -2.71 18.43 9.69
CA VAL A 14 -2.69 16.96 9.59
C VAL A 14 -1.56 16.37 10.45
N MET A 15 -0.35 16.93 10.39
CA MET A 15 0.75 16.48 11.24
C MET A 15 0.45 16.62 12.74
N LYS A 16 -0.19 17.72 13.17
CA LYS A 16 -0.64 17.91 14.55
C LYS A 16 -1.68 16.86 14.95
N SER A 17 -2.65 16.59 14.08
CA SER A 17 -3.72 15.60 14.36
C SER A 17 -3.20 14.16 14.52
N LEU A 18 -1.99 13.89 14.02
CA LEU A 18 -1.31 12.60 14.13
C LEU A 18 -0.21 12.61 15.21
N ASP A 19 -0.10 13.67 16.02
CA ASP A 19 0.92 13.87 17.05
C ASP A 19 2.38 13.70 16.53
N LEU A 20 2.63 14.12 15.29
CA LEU A 20 3.95 14.01 14.68
C LEU A 20 4.85 15.20 15.06
N PRO A 21 6.18 15.00 15.20
CA PRO A 21 7.11 16.07 15.56
C PRO A 21 7.37 17.02 14.38
N ILE A 22 6.53 18.06 14.27
CA ILE A 22 6.52 18.99 13.13
C ILE A 22 7.89 19.66 12.90
N ASP A 23 8.58 20.05 13.96
CA ASP A 23 9.88 20.72 13.83
C ASP A 23 10.94 19.79 13.22
N GLN A 24 10.91 18.49 13.54
CA GLN A 24 11.80 17.51 12.95
C GLN A 24 11.47 17.26 11.47
N ILE A 25 10.18 17.21 11.13
CA ILE A 25 9.71 17.04 9.74
C ILE A 25 10.10 18.26 8.90
N LYS A 26 9.87 19.48 9.41
CA LYS A 26 10.28 20.73 8.73
C LYS A 26 11.79 20.78 8.50
N LYS A 27 12.58 20.35 9.49
CA LYS A 27 14.04 20.28 9.35
C LYS A 27 14.47 19.26 8.28
N CYS A 28 13.82 18.11 8.22
CA CYS A 28 14.07 17.10 7.19
C CYS A 28 13.68 17.59 5.78
N MET A 29 12.48 18.17 5.66
CA MET A 29 11.97 18.71 4.40
C MET A 29 12.74 19.95 3.92
N ALA A 30 13.40 20.69 4.82
CA ALA A 30 14.11 21.94 4.55
C ALA A 30 13.30 22.90 3.65
N ASN A 31 13.95 23.60 2.71
CA ASN A 31 13.25 24.37 1.69
C ASN A 31 12.85 23.46 0.52
N PRO A 32 11.56 23.34 0.18
CA PRO A 32 11.10 22.51 -0.94
C PRO A 32 11.44 23.09 -2.32
N GLU A 33 11.81 24.38 -2.40
CA GLU A 33 12.20 25.04 -3.66
C GLU A 33 13.69 24.88 -3.99
N ASP A 34 14.47 24.24 -3.10
CA ASP A 34 15.89 24.01 -3.34
C ASP A 34 16.09 22.84 -4.34
N ASP A 35 16.80 23.11 -5.44
CA ASP A 35 17.24 22.08 -6.39
C ASP A 35 18.54 21.43 -5.91
N VAL A 36 18.45 20.73 -4.78
CA VAL A 36 19.58 20.04 -4.14
C VAL A 36 19.26 18.57 -3.93
N GLU A 37 20.28 17.73 -4.07
CA GLU A 37 20.15 16.30 -3.83
C GLU A 37 19.80 16.03 -2.36
N LYS A 38 18.74 15.24 -2.12
CA LYS A 38 18.33 14.81 -0.78
C LYS A 38 18.48 13.32 -0.64
N GLU A 39 19.20 12.89 0.39
CA GLU A 39 19.49 11.47 0.66
C GLU A 39 18.21 10.62 0.72
N VAL A 40 17.14 11.13 1.36
CA VAL A 40 15.85 10.42 1.45
C VAL A 40 15.22 10.21 0.07
N LEU A 41 15.16 11.26 -0.76
CA LEU A 41 14.57 11.18 -2.10
C LEU A 41 15.42 10.31 -3.03
N LYS A 42 16.75 10.38 -2.91
CA LYS A 42 17.68 9.53 -3.64
C LYS A 42 17.47 8.05 -3.28
N ALA A 43 17.39 7.73 -1.99
CA ALA A 43 17.13 6.38 -1.53
C ALA A 43 15.79 5.85 -2.05
N GLU A 44 14.73 6.68 -2.07
CA GLU A 44 13.43 6.31 -2.65
C GLU A 44 13.53 6.03 -4.16
N GLN A 45 14.26 6.84 -4.91
CA GLN A 45 14.50 6.63 -6.34
C GLN A 45 15.28 5.31 -6.59
N GLU A 46 16.34 5.06 -5.83
CA GLU A 46 17.15 3.84 -5.93
C GLU A 46 16.38 2.54 -5.62
N ILE A 47 15.34 2.63 -4.78
CA ILE A 47 14.44 1.49 -4.49
C ILE A 47 13.49 1.25 -5.69
N GLN A 48 13.09 2.30 -6.39
CA GLN A 48 12.22 2.19 -7.56
C GLN A 48 12.94 1.61 -8.79
N VAL A 49 14.25 1.83 -8.92
CA VAL A 49 15.10 1.19 -9.94
C VAL A 49 15.02 -0.33 -9.83
N GLY A 50 14.82 -0.99 -10.97
CA GLY A 50 14.71 -2.43 -11.14
C GLY A 50 15.95 -3.18 -10.68
N ARG A 51 15.74 -4.38 -10.12
CA ARG A 51 16.82 -5.26 -9.66
C ARG A 51 16.55 -6.68 -10.16
N GLY A 52 17.55 -7.35 -10.73
CA GLY A 52 17.41 -8.71 -11.25
C GLY A 52 16.39 -8.78 -12.40
N SER A 53 15.40 -9.68 -12.29
CA SER A 53 14.32 -9.83 -13.28
C SER A 53 13.22 -8.76 -13.19
N ARG A 54 13.26 -7.90 -12.16
CA ARG A 54 12.30 -6.83 -11.96
C ARG A 54 12.71 -5.58 -12.74
N GLY A 55 11.83 -5.06 -13.58
CA GLY A 55 12.03 -3.74 -14.21
C GLY A 55 11.88 -2.58 -13.23
N ASP A 56 12.03 -1.36 -13.73
CA ASP A 56 11.81 -0.14 -12.94
C ASP A 56 10.33 0.02 -12.56
N VAL A 57 10.08 0.73 -11.46
CA VAL A 57 8.74 1.23 -11.12
C VAL A 57 8.53 2.54 -11.89
N THR A 58 7.70 2.50 -12.92
CA THR A 58 7.42 3.66 -13.78
C THR A 58 6.00 4.20 -13.63
N ILE A 59 5.11 3.46 -12.96
CA ILE A 59 3.70 3.81 -12.78
C ILE A 59 3.34 3.66 -11.31
N LEU A 60 2.71 4.68 -10.73
CA LEU A 60 2.19 4.64 -9.36
C LEU A 60 0.65 4.59 -9.37
N PRO A 61 0.02 3.87 -8.42
CA PRO A 61 0.63 3.02 -7.40
C PRO A 61 1.10 1.66 -7.97
N THR A 62 2.29 1.20 -7.58
CA THR A 62 2.79 -0.16 -7.84
C THR A 62 3.10 -0.84 -6.52
N LEU A 63 2.62 -2.07 -6.35
CA LEU A 63 2.95 -2.91 -5.19
C LEU A 63 4.09 -3.86 -5.56
N VAL A 64 5.17 -3.86 -4.78
CA VAL A 64 6.29 -4.77 -4.98
C VAL A 64 6.36 -5.76 -3.82
N LEU A 65 6.25 -7.05 -4.13
CA LEU A 65 6.36 -8.15 -3.14
C LEU A 65 7.42 -9.12 -3.63
N LYS A 66 8.44 -9.39 -2.80
CA LYS A 66 9.55 -10.31 -3.13
C LYS A 66 10.14 -10.06 -4.53
N ASN A 67 10.39 -8.79 -4.87
CA ASN A 67 10.89 -8.35 -6.17
C ASN A 67 9.96 -8.60 -7.37
N VAL A 68 8.70 -8.95 -7.16
CA VAL A 68 7.67 -9.05 -8.21
C VAL A 68 6.79 -7.80 -8.16
N GLN A 69 6.53 -7.19 -9.33
CA GLN A 69 5.66 -6.02 -9.45
C GLN A 69 4.22 -6.43 -9.72
N TYR A 70 3.29 -5.89 -8.93
CA TYR A 70 1.85 -5.97 -9.12
C TYR A 70 1.33 -4.61 -9.55
N ARG A 71 0.73 -4.56 -10.73
CA ARG A 71 0.17 -3.36 -11.36
C ARG A 71 -1.32 -3.54 -11.59
N GLY A 72 -2.04 -2.44 -11.73
CA GLY A 72 -3.49 -2.42 -11.97
C GLY A 72 -4.29 -2.10 -10.72
N LYS A 73 -5.56 -2.54 -10.66
CA LYS A 73 -6.46 -2.22 -9.55
C LYS A 73 -6.04 -2.99 -8.30
N LEU A 74 -5.47 -2.29 -7.33
CA LEU A 74 -5.06 -2.82 -6.02
C LEU A 74 -6.29 -3.00 -5.11
N GLU A 75 -7.21 -3.88 -5.48
CA GLU A 75 -8.36 -4.24 -4.64
C GLU A 75 -7.92 -5.11 -3.46
N ARG A 76 -8.67 -5.05 -2.35
CA ARG A 76 -8.36 -5.79 -1.11
C ARG A 76 -8.05 -7.27 -1.35
N SER A 77 -8.89 -7.96 -2.12
CA SER A 77 -8.72 -9.39 -2.43
C SER A 77 -7.50 -9.63 -3.33
N GLY A 78 -7.24 -8.75 -4.30
CA GLY A 78 -6.08 -8.82 -5.19
C GLY A 78 -4.76 -8.64 -4.44
N VAL A 79 -4.69 -7.64 -3.55
CA VAL A 79 -3.53 -7.40 -2.68
C VAL A 79 -3.30 -8.59 -1.73
N LEU A 80 -4.36 -9.12 -1.11
CA LEU A 80 -4.23 -10.29 -0.23
C LEU A 80 -3.70 -11.51 -1.00
N LYS A 81 -4.23 -11.80 -2.19
CA LYS A 81 -3.73 -12.89 -3.04
C LYS A 81 -2.27 -12.71 -3.41
N ALA A 82 -1.86 -11.48 -3.74
CA ALA A 82 -0.47 -11.17 -4.06
C ALA A 82 0.46 -11.41 -2.86
N VAL A 83 0.05 -11.02 -1.65
CA VAL A 83 0.80 -11.28 -0.41
C VAL A 83 0.89 -12.79 -0.13
N CYS A 84 -0.22 -13.51 -0.26
CA CYS A 84 -0.28 -14.95 -0.03
C CYS A 84 0.60 -15.74 -1.00
N ALA A 85 0.70 -15.32 -2.26
CA ALA A 85 1.60 -15.92 -3.25
C ALA A 85 3.10 -15.76 -2.92
N GLY A 86 3.44 -14.89 -1.95
CA GLY A 86 4.82 -14.70 -1.50
C GLY A 86 5.33 -15.78 -0.53
N PHE A 87 4.42 -16.55 0.09
CA PHE A 87 4.75 -17.61 1.04
C PHE A 87 5.23 -18.87 0.30
N LYS A 88 6.01 -19.70 1.01
CA LYS A 88 6.34 -21.04 0.51
C LYS A 88 5.10 -21.93 0.67
N GLU A 89 4.97 -22.93 -0.20
CA GLU A 89 3.91 -23.93 -0.07
C GLU A 89 3.85 -24.46 1.36
N THR A 90 2.63 -24.55 1.91
CA THR A 90 2.29 -25.03 3.27
C THR A 90 2.70 -24.11 4.43
N THR A 91 3.29 -22.94 4.14
CA THR A 91 3.66 -21.93 5.17
C THR A 91 2.71 -20.73 5.17
N GLU A 92 1.63 -20.80 4.38
CA GLU A 92 0.67 -19.74 4.26
C GLU A 92 -0.14 -19.56 5.56
N PRO A 93 -0.34 -18.33 6.04
CA PRO A 93 -1.26 -18.07 7.13
C PRO A 93 -2.69 -18.47 6.77
N GLN A 94 -3.51 -18.81 7.77
CA GLN A 94 -4.90 -19.27 7.57
C GLN A 94 -5.77 -18.31 6.73
N ILE A 95 -5.50 -17.01 6.79
CA ILE A 95 -6.20 -15.99 5.99
C ILE A 95 -6.03 -16.21 4.47
N CYS A 96 -4.94 -16.85 4.05
CA CYS A 96 -4.65 -17.17 2.65
C CYS A 96 -5.44 -18.38 2.14
N LEU A 97 -5.80 -19.31 3.03
CA LEU A 97 -6.56 -20.50 2.70
C LEU A 97 -8.05 -20.19 2.52
N ASN A 98 -8.55 -19.16 3.21
CA ASN A 98 -9.95 -18.72 3.14
C ASN A 98 -10.20 -17.66 2.05
N GLY A 99 -9.27 -17.51 1.09
CA GLY A 99 -9.51 -16.87 -0.19
C GLY A 99 -10.10 -15.46 -0.14
N GLY A 100 -9.89 -14.68 0.94
CA GLY A 100 -10.49 -13.36 1.09
C GLY A 100 -12.00 -13.35 0.82
N GLU A 101 -12.71 -14.41 1.23
CA GLU A 101 -14.17 -14.41 1.12
C GLU A 101 -14.72 -13.19 1.88
N PRO A 102 -15.72 -12.49 1.33
CA PRO A 102 -16.37 -11.40 2.02
C PRO A 102 -16.78 -11.89 3.42
N PHE A 103 -16.57 -11.06 4.44
CA PHE A 103 -17.02 -11.36 5.81
C PHE A 103 -18.50 -11.80 5.85
N GLU A 104 -19.30 -11.35 4.87
CA GLU A 104 -20.67 -11.79 4.65
C GLU A 104 -20.81 -13.29 4.37
N VAL A 105 -19.93 -13.90 3.57
CA VAL A 105 -19.96 -15.35 3.28
C VAL A 105 -19.63 -16.17 4.52
N TRP A 106 -18.69 -15.68 5.35
CA TRP A 106 -18.37 -16.32 6.62
C TRP A 106 -19.52 -16.21 7.64
N ILE A 107 -20.20 -15.05 7.68
CA ILE A 107 -21.45 -14.89 8.44
C ILE A 107 -22.54 -15.83 7.91
N MET A 108 -22.65 -16.02 6.58
CA MET A 108 -23.63 -16.92 5.98
C MET A 108 -23.33 -18.40 6.33
N TYR A 109 -22.05 -18.80 6.33
CA TYR A 109 -21.61 -20.13 6.76
C TYR A 109 -21.90 -20.37 8.26
N LEU A 110 -21.57 -19.42 9.13
CA LEU A 110 -21.88 -19.51 10.56
C LEU A 110 -23.37 -19.47 10.86
N LYS A 111 -24.17 -18.82 10.01
CA LYS A 111 -25.63 -18.77 10.11
C LYS A 111 -26.34 -19.92 9.38
N GLY A 112 -25.61 -20.86 8.77
CA GLY A 112 -26.20 -21.99 8.04
C GLY A 112 -27.07 -21.60 6.84
N ILE A 113 -26.83 -20.42 6.25
CA ILE A 113 -27.63 -19.91 5.14
C ILE A 113 -27.03 -20.41 3.83
N ASN A 114 -27.60 -21.48 3.29
CA ASN A 114 -27.23 -22.04 2.00
C ASN A 114 -27.84 -21.17 0.89
N LYS A 115 -27.03 -20.36 0.19
CA LYS A 115 -27.51 -19.64 -0.99
C LYS A 115 -26.98 -20.35 -2.23
N THR A 116 -27.85 -21.14 -2.86
CA THR A 116 -27.70 -21.56 -4.26
C THR A 116 -27.69 -20.30 -5.12
N TYR A 117 -26.53 -19.93 -5.65
CA TYR A 117 -26.45 -18.97 -6.74
C TYR A 117 -26.66 -19.76 -8.04
N SER A 118 -27.82 -19.58 -8.68
CA SER A 118 -27.95 -19.90 -10.10
C SER A 118 -27.20 -18.85 -10.90
N LEU A 119 -26.52 -19.30 -11.97
CA LEU A 119 -25.88 -18.47 -12.99
C LEU A 119 -26.82 -17.41 -13.56
#